data_AF-A0AAD8C3N1-F1
#
_entry.id   AF-A0AAD8C3N1-F1
#
_cell.length_a   1.000
_cell.length_b   1.000
_cell.length_c   1.000
_cell.angle_alpha   90.00
_cell.angle_beta   90.00
_cell.angle_gamma   90.00
#
_symmetry.space_group_name_H-M   'P 1'
#
loop_
_entity.id
_entity.type
_entity.pdbx_description
1 polymer ?
#
loop_
_entity_poly.entity_id
_entity_poly.type
_entity_poly.pdbx_seq_one_letter_code
_entity_poly.pdbx_strand_id
1 'polypeptide(L)'
;MNKLLICAVVGVFAVSQALVGKPCTQVSECDAGECCQILSAFMVMSRRQAQAISLFQNPTNGTCQKYKLEGDNCSSFEKINGYCGCEPGTTCHMYEVPLATDVVQAKMMIAPRPGYQWVSKCEKPAV
;
A
#
# COMPACT_ATOMS: atom_id res chain seq x y z
N MET A 1 -24.67 5.75 40.91
CA MET A 1 -24.71 6.00 39.45
C MET A 1 -23.34 6.01 38.75
N ASN A 2 -22.20 5.81 39.44
CA ASN A 2 -20.86 5.89 38.81
C ASN A 2 -20.30 4.55 38.28
N LYS A 3 -20.96 3.42 38.53
CA LYS A 3 -20.49 2.09 38.05
C LYS A 3 -20.92 1.75 36.62
N LEU A 4 -22.02 2.35 36.14
CA LEU A 4 -22.55 2.13 34.77
C LEU A 4 -21.77 2.86 33.68
N LEU A 5 -21.10 3.97 34.03
CA LEU A 5 -20.29 4.76 33.10
C LEU A 5 -18.95 4.08 32.77
N ILE A 6 -18.42 3.26 33.67
CA ILE A 6 -17.15 2.57 33.49
C ILE A 6 -17.30 1.40 32.49
N CYS A 7 -18.44 0.72 32.47
CA CYS A 7 -18.70 -0.38 31.53
C CYS A 7 -18.90 0.10 30.08
N ALA A 8 -19.44 1.30 29.87
CA ALA A 8 -19.66 1.84 28.52
C ALA A 8 -18.36 2.28 27.83
N VAL A 9 -17.32 2.65 28.59
CA VAL A 9 -16.02 3.06 28.04
C VAL A 9 -15.17 1.86 27.63
N VAL A 10 -15.35 0.69 28.27
CA VAL A 10 -14.58 -0.53 27.95
C VAL A 10 -15.12 -1.24 26.69
N GLY A 11 -16.40 -1.06 26.34
CA GLY A 11 -17.02 -1.70 25.17
C GLY A 11 -16.62 -1.14 23.81
N VAL A 12 -16.04 0.06 23.75
CA VAL A 12 -15.66 0.74 22.49
C VAL A 12 -14.22 0.45 22.09
N PHE A 13 -13.40 -0.10 22.99
CA PHE A 13 -12.02 -0.52 22.73
C PHE A 13 -11.91 -2.03 22.46
N ALA A 14 -12.88 -2.64 21.78
CA ALA A 14 -12.63 -3.91 21.09
C ALA A 14 -11.74 -3.60 19.88
N VAL A 15 -10.46 -3.35 20.17
CA VAL A 15 -9.41 -2.93 19.27
C VAL A 15 -9.32 -3.92 18.11
N SER A 16 -9.49 -3.42 16.88
CA SER A 16 -9.11 -4.13 15.65
C SER A 16 -7.74 -4.75 15.83
N GLN A 17 -7.69 -6.07 15.95
CA GLN A 17 -6.43 -6.80 15.99
C GLN A 17 -5.95 -6.95 14.56
N ALA A 18 -5.23 -5.95 14.07
CA ALA A 18 -4.60 -5.97 12.76
C ALA A 18 -4.00 -7.36 12.48
N LEU A 19 -4.52 -8.07 11.48
CA LEU A 19 -4.17 -9.44 11.14
C LEU A 19 -2.91 -9.51 10.27
N VAL A 20 -2.13 -8.43 10.22
CA VAL A 20 -0.89 -8.35 9.43
C VAL A 20 0.01 -9.57 9.63
N GLY A 21 0.38 -10.22 8.52
CA GLY A 21 1.18 -11.44 8.50
C GLY A 21 0.38 -12.75 8.59
N LYS A 22 -0.93 -12.69 8.92
CA LYS A 22 -1.80 -13.88 8.88
C LYS A 22 -1.92 -14.39 7.43
N PRO A 23 -1.78 -15.70 7.19
CA PRO A 23 -2.04 -16.28 5.88
C PRO A 23 -3.48 -16.01 5.41
N CYS A 24 -3.64 -15.69 4.13
CA CYS A 24 -4.94 -15.42 3.53
C CYS A 24 -4.99 -15.90 2.07
N THR A 25 -6.19 -16.18 1.57
CA THR A 25 -6.44 -16.43 0.14
C THR A 25 -7.33 -15.37 -0.51
N GLN A 26 -8.05 -14.61 0.30
CA GLN A 26 -8.92 -13.52 -0.12
C GLN A 26 -8.98 -12.41 0.93
N VAL A 27 -9.40 -11.21 0.52
CA VAL A 27 -9.39 -9.99 1.36
C VAL A 27 -10.31 -10.11 2.58
N SER A 28 -11.41 -10.86 2.49
CA SER A 28 -12.36 -11.03 3.61
C SER A 28 -11.81 -11.80 4.81
N GLU A 29 -10.63 -12.42 4.67
CA GLU A 29 -9.93 -13.08 5.78
C GLU A 29 -9.05 -12.13 6.60
N CYS A 30 -8.87 -10.90 6.11
CA CYS A 30 -8.10 -9.82 6.72
C CYS A 30 -9.00 -8.79 7.39
N ASP A 31 -8.42 -7.97 8.28
CA ASP A 31 -9.17 -6.98 9.04
C ASP A 31 -9.49 -5.74 8.18
N ALA A 32 -10.39 -4.89 8.70
CA ALA A 32 -10.67 -3.61 8.06
C ALA A 32 -9.38 -2.77 7.93
N GLY A 33 -9.14 -2.20 6.74
CA GLY A 33 -7.89 -1.49 6.45
C GLY A 33 -6.74 -2.39 6.00
N GLU A 34 -6.99 -3.68 5.80
CA GLU A 34 -6.01 -4.63 5.31
C GLU A 34 -6.42 -5.29 3.99
N CYS A 35 -5.42 -5.74 3.25
CA CYS A 35 -5.57 -6.48 2.01
C CYS A 35 -4.84 -7.82 2.09
N CYS A 36 -5.30 -8.80 1.33
CA CYS A 36 -4.57 -10.04 1.16
C CYS A 36 -3.50 -9.88 0.08
N GLN A 37 -2.24 -9.75 0.49
CA GLN A 37 -1.09 -9.60 -0.41
C GLN A 37 -0.64 -10.97 -0.95
N ILE A 38 -1.04 -11.27 -2.17
CA ILE A 38 -0.66 -12.47 -2.92
C ILE A 38 0.27 -12.02 -4.04
N LEU A 39 1.57 -12.24 -3.89
CA LEU A 39 2.56 -11.76 -4.85
C LEU A 39 2.37 -12.41 -6.23
N SER A 40 2.57 -11.65 -7.30
CA SER A 40 2.49 -12.21 -8.64
C SER A 40 3.64 -13.19 -8.88
N ALA A 41 3.33 -14.35 -9.46
CA ALA A 41 4.34 -15.33 -9.88
C ALA A 41 5.37 -14.71 -10.84
N PHE A 42 4.92 -13.75 -11.67
CA PHE A 42 5.76 -12.95 -12.56
C PHE A 42 5.65 -11.48 -12.16
N MET A 43 6.57 -11.03 -11.29
CA MET A 43 6.64 -9.62 -10.91
C MET A 43 7.23 -8.77 -12.04
N VAL A 44 6.55 -7.68 -12.38
CA VAL A 44 7.06 -6.58 -13.21
C VAL A 44 8.03 -5.75 -12.39
N MET A 45 9.33 -5.90 -12.66
CA MET A 45 10.40 -5.21 -11.96
C MET A 45 11.54 -4.81 -12.90
N SER A 46 12.48 -4.01 -12.43
CA SER A 46 13.67 -3.67 -13.22
C SER A 46 14.58 -4.89 -13.43
N ARG A 47 15.28 -4.96 -14.57
CA ARG A 47 16.25 -6.05 -14.85
C ARG A 47 17.33 -6.22 -13.78
N ARG A 48 17.67 -5.13 -13.07
CA ARG A 48 18.65 -5.16 -11.97
C ARG A 48 18.13 -5.89 -10.74
N GLN A 49 16.82 -5.82 -10.48
CA GLN A 49 16.16 -6.49 -9.35
C GLN A 49 15.86 -7.96 -9.65
N ALA A 50 15.63 -8.31 -10.92
CA ALA A 50 15.38 -9.69 -11.34
C ALA A 50 16.53 -10.65 -11.02
N GLN A 51 17.77 -10.15 -10.97
CA GLN A 51 18.95 -10.96 -10.62
C GLN A 51 19.02 -11.34 -9.14
N ALA A 52 18.26 -10.67 -8.27
CA ALA A 52 18.24 -10.91 -6.82
C ALA A 52 17.09 -11.84 -6.36
N ILE A 53 16.11 -12.13 -7.24
CA ILE A 53 14.89 -12.87 -6.87
C ILE A 53 14.76 -14.10 -7.79
N SER A 54 15.36 -15.21 -7.36
CA SER A 54 15.16 -16.52 -8.00
C SER A 54 14.25 -17.38 -7.12
N LEU A 55 12.98 -17.03 -6.99
CA LEU A 55 11.97 -17.90 -6.38
C LEU A 55 10.62 -17.70 -7.08
N PHE A 56 10.49 -18.31 -8.26
CA PHE A 56 9.19 -18.52 -8.89
C PHE A 56 8.41 -19.55 -8.07
N GLN A 57 7.70 -19.07 -7.06
CA GLN A 57 6.59 -19.77 -6.47
C GLN A 57 5.34 -19.19 -7.12
N ASN A 58 4.43 -20.02 -7.65
CA ASN A 58 3.05 -19.60 -7.90
C ASN A 58 2.40 -19.49 -6.51
N PRO A 59 2.37 -18.31 -5.87
CA PRO A 59 1.90 -18.26 -4.50
C PRO A 59 0.38 -18.24 -4.60
N THR A 60 -0.25 -19.35 -4.22
CA THR A 60 -1.71 -19.42 -4.08
C THR A 60 -2.18 -18.78 -2.77
N ASN A 61 -1.25 -18.57 -1.84
CA ASN A 61 -1.52 -18.05 -0.51
C ASN A 61 -0.74 -16.74 -0.32
N GLY A 62 -1.41 -15.75 0.25
CA GLY A 62 -0.84 -14.46 0.60
C GLY A 62 -0.74 -14.27 2.10
N THR A 63 -0.42 -13.05 2.50
CA THR A 63 -0.53 -12.61 3.90
C THR A 63 -1.33 -11.32 3.98
N CYS A 64 -2.08 -11.14 5.06
CA CYS A 64 -2.73 -9.87 5.31
C CYS A 64 -1.66 -8.79 5.50
N GLN A 65 -1.83 -7.66 4.83
CA GLN A 65 -0.96 -6.49 4.92
C GLN A 65 -1.82 -5.23 4.93
N LYS A 66 -1.30 -4.13 5.46
CA LYS A 66 -2.05 -2.87 5.49
C LYS A 66 -2.19 -2.28 4.09
N TYR A 67 -3.34 -1.67 3.81
CA TYR A 67 -3.42 -0.74 2.70
C TYR A 67 -2.56 0.50 2.95
N LYS A 68 -2.18 1.17 1.87
CA LYS A 68 -1.59 2.52 1.93
C LYS A 68 -2.69 3.56 2.11
N LEU A 69 -2.48 4.49 3.02
CA LEU A 69 -3.44 5.52 3.35
C LEU A 69 -3.34 6.69 2.37
N GLU A 70 -4.37 7.54 2.34
CA GLU A 70 -4.32 8.81 1.62
C GLU A 70 -3.05 9.62 1.95
N GLY A 71 -2.33 10.07 0.92
CA GLY A 71 -1.06 10.80 1.00
C GLY A 71 0.19 9.91 1.01
N ASP A 72 0.08 8.61 1.25
CA ASP A 72 1.21 7.69 1.22
C ASP A 72 1.80 7.54 -0.19
N ASN A 73 3.12 7.35 -0.26
CA ASN A 73 3.80 7.09 -1.51
C ASN A 73 3.38 5.74 -2.07
N CYS A 74 3.00 5.72 -3.35
CA CYS A 74 2.53 4.53 -4.04
C CYS A 74 3.28 4.30 -5.36
N SER A 75 3.19 3.10 -5.91
CA SER A 75 3.70 2.79 -7.24
C SER A 75 2.68 1.98 -8.03
N SER A 76 2.48 2.33 -9.30
CA SER A 76 1.54 1.64 -10.19
C SER A 76 1.86 0.16 -10.38
N PHE A 77 3.09 -0.27 -10.10
CA PHE A 77 3.51 -1.68 -10.20
C PHE A 77 3.16 -2.52 -8.99
N GLU A 78 2.87 -1.91 -7.84
CA GLU A 78 2.59 -2.65 -6.60
C GLU A 78 1.39 -3.57 -6.76
N LYS A 79 0.27 -3.01 -7.23
CA LYS A 79 -0.95 -3.79 -7.49
C LYS A 79 -0.74 -4.89 -8.54
N ILE A 80 0.04 -4.62 -9.59
CA ILE A 80 0.36 -5.59 -10.65
C ILE A 80 1.22 -6.72 -10.11
N ASN A 81 2.10 -6.42 -9.15
CA ASN A 81 2.97 -7.40 -8.49
C ASN A 81 2.29 -8.08 -7.30
N GLY A 82 1.01 -7.80 -7.05
CA GLY A 82 0.24 -8.43 -5.98
C GLY A 82 0.44 -7.83 -4.60
N TYR A 83 1.15 -6.70 -4.48
CA TYR A 83 1.28 -5.94 -3.24
C TYR A 83 -0.01 -5.19 -2.90
N CYS A 84 -0.25 -4.95 -1.61
CA CYS A 84 -1.31 -4.04 -1.18
C CYS A 84 -1.04 -2.63 -1.69
N GLY A 85 -2.00 -2.09 -2.43
CA GLY A 85 -1.97 -0.71 -2.94
C GLY A 85 -2.64 0.27 -1.98
N CYS A 86 -3.14 1.35 -2.55
CA CYS A 86 -3.94 2.34 -1.83
C CYS A 86 -5.25 1.75 -1.28
N GLU A 87 -5.74 2.33 -0.18
CA GLU A 87 -6.97 1.92 0.47
C GLU A 87 -8.20 2.10 -0.42
N PRO A 88 -9.27 1.30 -0.21
CA PRO A 88 -10.51 1.44 -0.96
C PRO A 88 -11.03 2.90 -0.96
N GLY A 89 -11.34 3.44 -2.14
CA GLY A 89 -11.75 4.83 -2.30
C GLY A 89 -10.63 5.81 -2.66
N THR A 90 -9.38 5.35 -2.67
CA THR A 90 -8.22 6.12 -3.18
C THR A 90 -7.55 5.39 -4.34
N THR A 91 -6.82 6.12 -5.18
CA THR A 91 -6.05 5.59 -6.30
C THR A 91 -4.63 6.14 -6.27
N CYS A 92 -3.69 5.38 -6.81
CA CYS A 92 -2.31 5.86 -6.93
C CYS A 92 -2.23 6.88 -8.06
N HIS A 93 -2.16 8.16 -7.69
CA HIS A 93 -2.10 9.27 -8.61
C HIS A 93 -0.65 9.75 -8.76
N MET A 94 -0.24 9.99 -10.01
CA MET A 94 1.15 10.30 -10.34
C MET A 94 1.22 11.57 -11.19
N TYR A 95 1.94 12.57 -10.71
CA TYR A 95 2.00 13.90 -11.31
C TYR A 95 3.34 14.59 -11.05
N GLU A 96 3.62 15.65 -11.80
CA GLU A 96 4.80 16.48 -11.62
C GLU A 96 4.53 17.62 -10.64
N VAL A 97 5.46 17.87 -9.72
CA VAL A 97 5.49 19.05 -8.86
C VAL A 97 6.81 19.80 -9.06
N PRO A 98 6.82 21.15 -8.92
CA PRO A 98 8.06 21.90 -8.99
C PRO A 98 9.03 21.45 -7.88
N LEU A 99 10.31 21.35 -8.23
CA LEU A 99 11.38 21.07 -7.26
C LEU A 99 11.50 22.26 -6.31
N ALA A 100 11.26 22.03 -5.02
CA ALA A 100 11.80 22.92 -3.99
C ALA A 100 13.33 22.82 -4.07
N THR A 101 14.03 23.94 -3.84
CA THR A 101 15.46 24.14 -4.12
C THR A 101 16.43 23.11 -3.53
N ASP A 102 16.00 22.15 -2.69
CA ASP A 102 16.89 21.28 -1.93
C ASP A 102 16.48 19.79 -1.86
N VAL A 103 15.76 19.24 -2.85
CA VAL A 103 15.31 17.82 -2.77
C VAL A 103 15.96 16.91 -3.81
N VAL A 104 16.61 15.86 -3.29
CA VAL A 104 17.16 14.72 -4.04
C VAL A 104 16.05 14.10 -4.91
N GLN A 105 16.26 14.07 -6.23
CA GLN A 105 15.37 13.39 -7.16
C GLN A 105 15.24 11.91 -6.77
N ALA A 106 14.03 11.50 -6.39
CA ALA A 106 13.70 10.08 -6.35
C ALA A 106 13.88 9.50 -7.77
N LYS A 107 14.66 8.42 -7.89
CA LYS A 107 15.02 7.85 -9.19
C LYS A 107 13.80 7.15 -9.81
N MET A 108 13.05 7.90 -10.61
CA MET A 108 11.85 7.40 -11.29
C MET A 108 12.17 6.85 -12.68
N MET A 109 11.29 6.00 -13.22
CA MET A 109 11.42 5.46 -14.58
C MET A 109 10.95 6.43 -15.67
N ILE A 110 10.45 7.61 -15.29
CA ILE A 110 9.93 8.63 -16.20
C ILE A 110 11.02 9.66 -16.46
N ALA A 111 11.10 10.14 -17.70
CA ALA A 111 12.07 11.17 -18.08
C ALA A 111 11.90 12.41 -17.18
N PRO A 112 12.97 12.88 -16.51
CA PRO A 112 12.88 14.03 -15.64
C PRO A 112 12.73 15.31 -16.48
N ARG A 113 11.80 16.17 -16.09
CA ARG A 113 11.74 17.55 -16.59
C ARG A 113 12.58 18.46 -15.68
N PRO A 114 13.46 19.31 -16.24
CA PRO A 114 14.23 20.25 -15.42
C PRO A 114 13.32 21.14 -14.57
N GLY A 115 13.63 21.25 -13.27
CA GLY A 115 12.83 22.03 -12.31
C GLY A 115 11.59 21.34 -11.77
N TYR A 116 11.32 20.09 -12.16
CA TYR A 116 10.18 19.30 -11.68
C TYR A 116 10.64 17.94 -11.15
N GLN A 117 9.85 17.39 -10.23
CA GLN A 117 9.96 16.02 -9.77
C GLN A 117 8.61 15.34 -9.91
N TRP A 118 8.66 14.05 -10.20
CA TRP A 118 7.49 13.20 -10.15
C TRP A 118 7.16 12.86 -8.70
N VAL A 119 5.88 12.81 -8.38
CA VAL A 119 5.35 12.35 -7.10
C VAL A 119 4.24 11.36 -7.42
N SER A 120 4.18 10.28 -6.64
CA SER A 120 3.13 9.27 -6.75
C SER A 120 2.53 8.99 -5.38
N LYS A 121 1.27 9.36 -5.19
CA LYS A 121 0.58 9.29 -3.89
C LYS A 121 -0.81 8.69 -4.01
N CYS A 122 -1.27 8.06 -2.92
CA CYS A 122 -2.65 7.64 -2.80
C CYS A 122 -3.55 8.86 -2.60
N GLU A 123 -4.47 9.11 -3.55
CA GLU A 123 -5.35 10.28 -3.53
C GLU A 123 -6.78 9.85 -3.88
N LYS A 124 -7.78 10.57 -3.35
CA LYS A 124 -9.17 10.35 -3.76
C LYS A 124 -9.37 10.78 -5.22
N PRO A 125 -10.17 10.05 -6.02
CA PRO A 125 -10.56 10.53 -7.34
C PRO A 125 -11.22 11.91 -7.23
N ALA A 126 -10.83 12.86 -8.06
CA ALA A 126 -11.55 14.12 -8.18
C ALA A 126 -12.96 13.82 -8.71
N VAL A 127 -13.98 14.20 -7.92
CA VAL A 127 -15.41 14.06 -8.25
C VAL A 127 -15.82 15.15 -9.24
#